data_AF-A0A194RDR7-F1
#
_entry.id   AF-A0A194RDR7-F1
#
_cell.length_a   1.000
_cell.length_b   1.000
_cell.length_c   1.000
_cell.angle_alpha   90.00
_cell.angle_beta   90.00
_cell.angle_gamma   90.00
#
_symmetry.space_group_name_H-M   'P 1'
#
loop_
_entity.id
_entity.type
_entity.pdbx_description
1 polymer ?
#
loop_
_entity_poly.entity_id
_entity_poly.type
_entity_poly.pdbx_seq_one_letter_code
_entity_poly.pdbx_strand_id
1 'polypeptide(L)'
;MDGWMDVCLLEVEDFVDQLLSKEAAESPSDVKTADNLILTLPKWYDEEKFNHSWESVYKVRRRHILMSKAAMLKGQGIICQRDLALTLFGFIGFTFLKPEKFGVETLEKDDWEAYNQFWRVIGYMIGIEER
;
A
#
# COMPACT_ATOMS: atom_id res chain seq x y z
N MET A 1 -2.10 -9.91 29.08
CA MET A 1 -1.80 -9.10 27.87
C MET A 1 -1.88 -10.00 26.63
N ASP A 2 -2.73 -11.04 26.65
CA ASP A 2 -2.36 -12.36 26.08
C ASP A 2 -3.50 -12.95 25.22
N GLY A 3 -4.13 -12.11 24.39
CA GLY A 3 -5.22 -12.57 23.49
C GLY A 3 -5.40 -11.68 22.27
N TRP A 4 -5.10 -10.39 22.40
CA TRP A 4 -5.05 -9.47 21.26
C TRP A 4 -3.80 -9.69 20.39
N MET A 5 -2.67 -10.02 20.99
CA MET A 5 -1.45 -10.32 20.24
C MET A 5 -1.58 -11.62 19.43
N ASP A 6 -2.24 -12.66 19.95
CA ASP A 6 -2.40 -13.94 19.25
C ASP A 6 -3.34 -13.84 18.04
N VAL A 7 -4.41 -13.02 18.12
CA VAL A 7 -5.29 -12.75 16.97
C VAL A 7 -4.54 -11.95 15.89
N CYS A 8 -3.80 -10.90 16.28
CA CYS A 8 -2.97 -10.16 15.34
C CYS A 8 -1.86 -11.03 14.72
N LEU A 9 -1.30 -11.99 15.45
CA LEU A 9 -0.27 -12.89 14.91
C LEU A 9 -0.83 -13.86 13.87
N LEU A 10 -2.02 -14.43 14.09
CA LEU A 10 -2.71 -15.25 13.10
C LEU A 10 -3.04 -14.46 11.83
N GLU A 11 -3.52 -13.22 11.98
CA GLU A 11 -3.78 -12.34 10.83
C GLU A 11 -2.50 -11.96 10.07
N VAL A 12 -1.37 -11.82 10.78
CA VAL A 12 -0.07 -11.54 10.16
C VAL A 12 0.48 -12.76 9.42
N GLU A 13 0.37 -13.97 9.98
CA GLU A 13 0.80 -15.19 9.30
C GLU A 13 -0.02 -15.44 8.03
N ASP A 14 -1.34 -15.32 8.11
CA ASP A 14 -2.23 -15.44 6.95
C ASP A 14 -1.90 -14.39 5.87
N PHE A 15 -1.62 -13.15 6.28
CA PHE A 15 -1.20 -12.09 5.36
C PHE A 15 0.14 -12.41 4.68
N VAL A 16 1.12 -12.89 5.44
CA VAL A 16 2.44 -13.25 4.89
C VAL A 16 2.32 -14.42 3.92
N ASP A 17 1.55 -15.44 4.26
CA ASP A 17 1.30 -16.59 3.38
C ASP A 17 0.59 -16.17 2.09
N GLN A 18 -0.39 -15.27 2.19
CA GLN A 18 -1.05 -14.69 1.03
C GLN A 18 -0.09 -13.85 0.18
N LEU A 19 0.76 -13.02 0.79
CA LEU A 19 1.76 -12.21 0.11
C LEU A 19 2.78 -13.07 -0.65
N LEU A 20 3.20 -14.19 -0.05
CA LEU A 20 4.17 -15.11 -0.64
C LEU A 20 3.52 -16.13 -1.60
N SER A 21 2.19 -16.17 -1.67
CA SER A 21 1.43 -17.06 -2.56
C SER A 21 1.74 -16.82 -4.04
N LYS A 22 1.64 -17.88 -4.85
CA LYS A 22 1.80 -17.80 -6.31
C LYS A 22 0.82 -16.81 -6.95
N GLU A 23 -0.41 -16.77 -6.45
CA GLU A 23 -1.44 -15.84 -6.92
C GLU A 23 -0.99 -14.38 -6.79
N ALA A 24 -0.35 -13.99 -5.68
CA ALA A 24 0.14 -12.62 -5.49
C ALA A 24 1.29 -12.24 -6.45
N ALA A 25 2.09 -13.19 -6.93
CA ALA A 25 3.12 -12.94 -7.97
C ALA A 25 2.52 -12.78 -9.36
N GLU A 26 1.42 -13.46 -9.64
CA GLU A 26 0.88 -13.56 -10.99
C GLU A 26 -0.27 -12.56 -11.21
N SER A 27 -0.88 -12.10 -10.13
CA SER A 27 -1.94 -11.09 -10.15
C SER A 27 -1.37 -9.72 -10.54
N PRO A 28 -1.89 -9.10 -11.61
CA PRO A 28 -1.58 -7.71 -11.94
C PRO A 28 -1.98 -6.79 -10.79
N SER A 29 -1.18 -5.76 -10.53
CA SER A 29 -1.57 -4.72 -9.57
C SER A 29 -2.83 -3.97 -10.01
N ASP A 30 -2.95 -3.71 -11.31
CA ASP A 30 -3.92 -2.76 -11.84
C ASP A 30 -5.00 -3.45 -12.67
N VAL A 31 -5.98 -4.05 -11.98
CA VAL A 31 -7.16 -4.66 -12.63
C VAL A 31 -8.28 -3.63 -12.86
N LYS A 32 -8.27 -2.52 -12.11
CA LYS A 32 -9.25 -1.43 -12.19
C LYS A 32 -8.64 -0.18 -12.84
N THR A 33 -9.42 0.52 -13.67
CA THR A 33 -9.07 1.85 -14.19
C THR A 33 -9.12 2.88 -13.06
N ALA A 34 -8.20 3.84 -13.09
CA ALA A 34 -8.09 4.91 -12.08
C ALA A 34 -9.38 5.74 -11.92
N ASP A 35 -10.23 5.73 -12.94
CA ASP A 35 -11.49 6.48 -13.00
C ASP A 35 -12.54 5.99 -11.98
N ASN A 36 -12.35 4.80 -11.38
CA ASN A 36 -13.25 4.24 -10.37
C ASN A 36 -12.85 4.57 -8.92
N LEU A 37 -11.75 5.30 -8.69
CA LEU A 37 -11.35 5.80 -7.37
C LEU A 37 -12.01 7.16 -7.10
N ILE A 38 -13.26 7.16 -6.63
CA ILE A 38 -13.89 8.39 -6.12
C ILE A 38 -13.62 8.47 -4.62
N LEU A 39 -12.62 9.27 -4.23
CA LEU A 39 -12.34 9.59 -2.82
C LEU A 39 -13.04 10.90 -2.47
N THR A 40 -13.95 10.88 -1.50
CA THR A 40 -14.59 12.09 -0.96
C THR A 40 -13.76 12.65 0.19
N LEU A 41 -13.22 13.87 0.02
CA LEU A 41 -12.39 14.51 1.03
C LEU A 41 -13.21 15.14 2.17
N PRO A 42 -12.76 15.03 3.44
CA PRO A 42 -13.37 15.77 4.54
C PRO A 42 -13.28 17.29 4.34
N LYS A 43 -14.27 18.04 4.84
CA LYS A 43 -14.35 19.51 4.68
C LYS A 43 -13.16 20.29 5.27
N TRP A 44 -12.46 19.72 6.25
CA TRP A 44 -11.29 20.32 6.89
C TRP A 44 -9.98 20.00 6.15
N TYR A 45 -10.05 19.17 5.10
CA TYR A 45 -8.87 18.73 4.35
C TYR A 45 -8.53 19.74 3.25
N ASP A 46 -7.24 20.06 3.13
CA ASP A 46 -6.72 20.95 2.10
C ASP A 46 -6.72 20.22 0.74
N GLU A 47 -7.75 20.49 -0.06
CA GLU A 47 -7.95 19.86 -1.36
C GLU A 47 -6.82 20.15 -2.34
N GLU A 48 -6.22 21.34 -2.30
CA GLU A 48 -5.10 21.69 -3.19
C GLU A 48 -3.87 20.84 -2.87
N LYS A 49 -3.52 20.72 -1.58
CA LYS A 49 -2.40 19.85 -1.16
C LYS A 49 -2.69 18.38 -1.40
N PHE A 50 -3.94 17.95 -1.22
CA PHE A 50 -4.36 16.60 -1.57
C PHE A 50 -4.12 16.33 -3.06
N ASN A 51 -4.66 17.18 -3.93
CA ASN A 51 -4.58 17.02 -5.37
C ASN A 51 -3.12 17.03 -5.86
N HIS A 52 -2.28 17.90 -5.28
CA HIS A 52 -0.84 17.90 -5.57
C HIS A 52 -0.16 16.56 -5.23
N SER A 53 -0.44 16.04 -4.03
CA SER A 53 0.11 14.77 -3.56
C SER A 53 -0.44 13.59 -4.39
N TRP A 54 -1.73 13.63 -4.70
CA TRP A 54 -2.41 12.65 -5.54
C TRP A 54 -1.81 12.57 -6.94
N GLU A 55 -1.54 13.71 -7.58
CA GLU A 55 -0.89 13.72 -8.88
C GLU A 55 0.46 12.99 -8.88
N SER A 56 1.23 13.12 -7.80
CA SER A 56 2.51 12.43 -7.65
C SER A 56 2.30 10.91 -7.59
N VAL A 57 1.39 10.45 -6.72
CA VAL A 57 1.06 9.03 -6.56
C VAL A 57 0.47 8.46 -7.85
N TYR A 58 -0.40 9.20 -8.52
CA TYR A 58 -0.99 8.82 -9.80
C TYR A 58 0.07 8.68 -10.90
N LYS A 59 1.08 9.56 -10.96
CA LYS A 59 2.21 9.43 -11.88
C LYS A 59 3.00 8.14 -11.62
N VAL A 60 3.19 7.74 -10.36
CA VAL A 60 3.82 6.46 -9.99
C VAL A 60 2.99 5.28 -10.47
N ARG A 61 1.69 5.26 -10.18
CA ARG A 61 0.77 4.21 -10.66
C ARG A 61 0.82 4.07 -12.17
N ARG A 62 0.73 5.20 -12.90
CA ARG A 62 0.82 5.21 -14.37
C ARG A 62 2.13 4.62 -14.87
N ARG A 63 3.26 4.90 -14.20
CA ARG A 63 4.55 4.31 -14.56
C ARG A 63 4.56 2.81 -14.36
N HIS A 64 4.02 2.29 -13.25
CA HIS A 64 3.90 0.84 -13.05
C HIS A 64 3.09 0.19 -14.19
N ILE A 65 1.94 0.74 -14.55
CA ILE A 65 1.11 0.23 -15.65
C ILE A 65 1.87 0.23 -16.99
N LEU A 66 2.51 1.35 -17.33
CA LEU A 66 3.25 1.49 -18.59
C LEU A 66 4.45 0.54 -18.64
N MET A 67 5.17 0.39 -17.53
CA MET A 67 6.30 -0.52 -17.42
C MET A 67 5.88 -1.98 -17.47
N SER A 68 4.78 -2.37 -16.80
CA SER A 68 4.21 -3.71 -16.91
C SER A 68 3.83 -4.06 -18.35
N LYS A 69 3.19 -3.13 -19.08
CA LYS A 69 2.88 -3.33 -20.50
C LYS A 69 4.15 -3.49 -21.35
N ALA A 70 5.16 -2.66 -21.12
CA ALA A 70 6.43 -2.73 -21.85
C ALA A 70 7.22 -4.00 -21.55
N ALA A 71 7.24 -4.46 -20.29
CA ALA A 71 7.89 -5.69 -19.86
C ALA A 71 7.17 -6.93 -20.43
N MET A 72 5.84 -6.93 -20.44
CA MET A 72 5.03 -7.99 -21.02
C MET A 72 5.32 -8.17 -22.52
N LEU A 73 5.42 -7.09 -23.29
CA LEU A 73 5.79 -7.14 -24.72
C LEU A 73 7.18 -7.73 -24.97
N LYS A 74 8.06 -7.70 -23.96
CA LYS A 74 9.42 -8.26 -24.01
C LYS A 74 9.54 -9.64 -23.36
N GLY A 75 8.43 -10.21 -22.87
CA GLY A 75 8.45 -11.47 -22.12
C GLY A 75 9.20 -11.39 -20.79
N GLN A 76 9.30 -10.20 -20.19
CA GLN A 76 10.04 -9.95 -18.93
C GLN A 76 9.15 -9.99 -17.68
N GLY A 77 7.87 -10.32 -17.83
CA GLY A 77 6.90 -10.36 -16.73
C GLY A 77 6.11 -9.07 -16.57
N ILE A 78 5.52 -8.90 -15.38
CA ILE A 78 4.69 -7.76 -14.98
C ILE A 78 5.11 -7.28 -13.59
N ILE A 79 4.76 -6.05 -13.23
CA ILE A 79 4.73 -5.61 -11.83
C ILE A 79 3.44 -6.17 -11.21
N CYS A 80 3.58 -7.05 -10.23
CA CYS A 80 2.47 -7.74 -9.59
C CYS A 80 2.07 -7.10 -8.25
N GLN A 81 0.96 -7.58 -7.67
CA GLN A 81 0.51 -7.19 -6.33
C GLN A 81 1.62 -7.39 -5.29
N ARG A 82 2.32 -8.53 -5.34
CA ARG A 82 3.43 -8.82 -4.43
C ARG A 82 4.56 -7.79 -4.55
N ASP A 83 4.94 -7.39 -5.76
CA ASP A 83 6.02 -6.42 -5.97
C ASP A 83 5.67 -5.06 -5.35
N LEU A 84 4.43 -4.61 -5.51
CA LEU A 84 3.96 -3.36 -4.90
C LEU A 84 3.87 -3.45 -3.38
N ALA A 85 3.33 -4.55 -2.85
CA ALA A 85 3.22 -4.76 -1.41
C ALA A 85 4.59 -4.84 -0.73
N LEU A 86 5.55 -5.57 -1.32
CA LEU A 86 6.93 -5.63 -0.82
C LEU A 86 7.64 -4.29 -0.93
N THR A 87 7.40 -3.53 -2.00
CA THR A 87 7.96 -2.18 -2.15
C THR A 87 7.42 -1.24 -1.08
N LEU A 88 6.10 -1.22 -0.88
CA LEU A 88 5.46 -0.41 0.17
C LEU A 88 5.98 -0.80 1.56
N PHE A 89 6.04 -2.10 1.85
CA PHE A 89 6.67 -2.62 3.07
C PHE A 89 8.15 -2.23 3.19
N GLY A 90 8.90 -2.18 2.09
CA GLY A 90 10.28 -1.69 2.09
C GLY A 90 10.41 -0.23 2.54
N PHE A 91 9.41 0.61 2.24
CA PHE A 91 9.38 2.01 2.68
C PHE A 91 8.95 2.17 4.13
N ILE A 92 7.94 1.41 4.57
CA ILE A 92 7.27 1.65 5.86
C ILE A 92 7.48 0.56 6.90
N GLY A 93 7.80 -0.66 6.50
CA GLY A 93 7.96 -1.80 7.41
C GLY A 93 9.00 -1.53 8.50
N PHE A 94 10.07 -0.82 8.18
CA PHE A 94 11.08 -0.44 9.18
C PHE A 94 10.58 0.57 10.21
N THR A 95 9.65 1.47 9.83
CA THR A 95 9.06 2.42 10.78
C THR A 95 8.09 1.72 11.72
N PHE A 96 7.47 0.62 11.30
CA PHE A 96 6.67 -0.26 12.17
C PHE A 96 7.52 -1.18 13.05
N LEU A 97 8.59 -1.78 12.51
CA LEU A 97 9.41 -2.75 13.23
C LEU A 97 10.37 -2.12 14.24
N LYS A 98 10.81 -0.88 13.97
CA LYS A 98 11.78 -0.14 14.78
C LYS A 98 11.44 1.36 14.85
N PRO A 99 10.22 1.74 15.27
CA PRO A 99 9.78 3.14 15.31
C PRO A 99 10.77 4.06 16.02
N GLU A 100 11.36 3.58 17.12
CA GLU A 100 12.32 4.33 17.95
C GLU A 100 13.60 4.71 17.18
N LYS A 101 14.01 3.92 16.20
CA LYS A 101 15.21 4.21 15.40
C LYS A 101 14.97 5.25 14.32
N PHE A 102 13.71 5.47 13.96
CA PHE A 102 13.29 6.42 12.93
C PHE A 102 12.61 7.66 13.52
N GLY A 103 12.60 7.80 14.86
CA GLY A 103 11.96 8.92 15.54
C GLY A 103 10.45 8.94 15.38
N VAL A 104 9.84 7.77 15.17
CA VAL A 104 8.39 7.63 15.10
C VAL A 104 7.87 7.42 16.51
N GLU A 105 7.13 8.41 17.00
CA GLU A 105 6.56 8.43 18.34
C GLU A 105 5.04 8.55 18.26
N THR A 106 4.37 7.93 19.23
CA THR A 106 2.93 8.04 19.42
C THR A 106 2.65 9.23 20.33
N LEU A 107 1.92 10.23 19.85
CA LEU A 107 1.48 11.40 20.61
C LEU A 107 0.09 11.18 21.18
N GLU A 108 -0.80 10.62 20.36
CA GLU A 108 -2.18 10.27 20.71
C GLU A 108 -2.42 8.77 20.58
N LYS A 109 -3.41 8.27 21.32
CA LYS A 109 -3.74 6.83 21.39
C LYS A 109 -3.99 6.21 20.01
N ASP A 110 -4.53 6.99 19.07
CA ASP A 110 -5.01 6.51 17.77
C ASP A 110 -4.01 6.81 16.62
N ASP A 111 -2.82 7.34 16.91
CA ASP A 111 -1.83 7.72 15.88
C ASP A 111 -1.39 6.54 15.02
N TRP A 112 -1.25 5.34 15.60
CA TRP A 112 -0.89 4.14 14.85
C TRP A 112 -1.98 3.72 13.87
N GLU A 113 -3.25 3.87 14.25
CA GLU A 113 -4.38 3.58 13.37
C GLU A 113 -4.45 4.61 12.24
N ALA A 114 -4.25 5.89 12.54
CA ALA A 114 -4.18 6.95 11.54
C ALA A 114 -3.00 6.76 10.58
N TYR A 115 -1.83 6.38 11.10
CA TYR A 115 -0.64 6.09 10.31
C TYR A 115 -0.83 4.87 9.40
N ASN A 116 -1.43 3.80 9.92
CA ASN A 116 -1.78 2.61 9.15
C ASN A 116 -2.79 2.96 8.04
N GLN A 117 -3.86 3.68 8.37
CA GLN A 117 -4.87 4.10 7.42
C GLN A 117 -4.29 4.99 6.32
N PHE A 118 -3.36 5.89 6.64
CA PHE A 118 -2.65 6.71 5.66
C PHE A 118 -1.91 5.84 4.63
N TRP A 119 -1.13 4.86 5.09
CA TRP A 119 -0.37 3.98 4.20
C TRP A 119 -1.24 2.98 3.44
N ARG A 120 -2.35 2.53 4.03
CA ARG A 120 -3.37 1.73 3.32
C ARG A 120 -3.97 2.50 2.15
N VAL A 121 -4.32 3.77 2.35
CA VAL A 121 -4.81 4.66 1.28
C VAL A 121 -3.76 4.84 0.18
N ILE A 122 -2.50 5.08 0.54
CA ILE A 122 -1.41 5.16 -0.44
C ILE A 122 -1.26 3.85 -1.23
N GLY A 123 -1.32 2.70 -0.55
CA GLY A 123 -1.30 1.37 -1.17
C GLY A 123 -2.41 1.20 -2.21
N TYR A 124 -3.64 1.53 -1.84
CA TYR A 124 -4.78 1.50 -2.75
C TYR A 124 -4.60 2.43 -3.96
N MET A 125 -4.10 3.64 -3.71
CA MET A 125 -3.81 4.64 -4.73
C MET A 125 -2.76 4.17 -5.74
N ILE A 126 -1.73 3.43 -5.33
CA ILE A 126 -0.70 2.88 -6.24
C ILE A 126 -1.10 1.56 -6.92
N GLY A 127 -2.23 0.97 -6.55
CA GLY A 127 -2.77 -0.24 -7.19
C GLY A 127 -2.68 -1.51 -6.36
N ILE A 128 -2.50 -1.41 -5.05
CA ILE A 128 -2.69 -2.57 -4.18
C ILE A 128 -4.19 -2.80 -4.00
N GLU A 129 -4.63 -4.05 -4.16
CA GLU A 129 -6.02 -4.43 -3.95
C GLU A 129 -6.36 -4.49 -2.47
N GLU A 130 -7.56 -4.01 -2.13
CA GLU A 130 -8.19 -4.27 -0.84
C GLU A 130 -8.69 -5.72 -0.85
N ARG A 131 -8.15 -6.57 0.02
CA ARG A 131 -8.48 -8.01 0.12
C ARG A 131 -8.86 -8.35 1.55
#